data_AF-A0A920I887-F1
#
_entry.id   AF-A0A920I887-F1
#
_cell.length_a   1.000
_cell.length_b   1.000
_cell.length_c   1.000
_cell.angle_alpha   90.00
_cell.angle_beta   90.00
_cell.angle_gamma   90.00
#
_symmetry.space_group_name_H-M   'P 1'
#
loop_
_entity.id
_entity.type
_entity.pdbx_description
1 polymer ?
#
loop_
_entity_poly.entity_id
_entity_poly.type
_entity_poly.pdbx_seq_one_letter_code
_entity_poly.pdbx_strand_id
1 'polypeptide(L)'
;MPIVAPSANPSGKLSPTKVNHLDKALISHCTEVIDAGTCSAGIESTIIDARNEAPVILRTGPITNLDIKTQTNMHCVYSKSTQGNSPIAPGQLESHYAPFANVRINATNKKKGEIFIGFNTPNADLHLTESGDLIEAAAKLFDLLHVADKLNPISIAVAPIPNIGIGEAINERLARAAAPRN
;
A
#
# COMPACT_ATOMS: atom_id res chain seq x y z
N MET A 1 -27.15 10.37 1.97
CA MET A 1 -27.04 8.96 2.41
C MET A 1 -25.55 8.64 2.57
N PRO A 2 -25.08 8.11 3.71
CA PRO A 2 -23.69 7.66 3.85
C PRO A 2 -23.41 6.46 2.94
N ILE A 3 -22.19 6.36 2.40
CA ILE A 3 -21.74 5.25 1.55
C ILE A 3 -20.65 4.48 2.30
N VAL A 4 -20.78 3.17 2.37
CA VAL A 4 -19.75 2.27 2.89
C VAL A 4 -18.96 1.70 1.71
N ALA A 5 -17.68 2.03 1.62
CA ALA A 5 -16.84 1.65 0.49
C ALA A 5 -15.43 1.22 0.97
N PRO A 6 -15.17 -0.08 1.17
CA PRO A 6 -13.81 -0.59 1.29
C PRO A 6 -13.08 -0.52 -0.07
N SER A 7 -11.81 -0.90 -0.11
CA SER A 7 -11.07 -1.00 -1.37
C SER A 7 -11.73 -2.06 -2.28
N ALA A 8 -11.82 -1.76 -3.59
CA ALA A 8 -12.55 -2.57 -4.56
C ALA A 8 -11.72 -3.78 -5.06
N ASN A 9 -11.26 -4.61 -4.13
CA ASN A 9 -10.51 -5.84 -4.41
C ASN A 9 -11.00 -7.01 -3.55
N PRO A 10 -10.80 -8.25 -4.00
CA PRO A 10 -10.90 -9.42 -3.13
C PRO A 10 -9.99 -9.26 -1.91
N SER A 11 -10.46 -9.73 -0.76
CA SER A 11 -9.73 -9.64 0.51
C SER A 11 -8.30 -10.20 0.38
N GLY A 12 -7.31 -9.47 0.91
CA GLY A 12 -5.90 -9.87 0.88
C GLY A 12 -5.15 -9.51 -0.41
N LYS A 13 -5.84 -9.20 -1.51
CA LYS A 13 -5.21 -8.86 -2.80
C LYS A 13 -4.75 -7.39 -2.85
N LEU A 14 -3.97 -7.07 -3.89
CA LEU A 14 -3.56 -5.70 -4.20
C LEU A 14 -4.77 -4.78 -4.34
N SER A 15 -4.69 -3.61 -3.72
CA SER A 15 -5.70 -2.57 -3.87
C SER A 15 -5.72 -2.05 -5.32
N PRO A 16 -6.90 -1.72 -5.86
CA PRO A 16 -7.01 -1.11 -7.18
C PRO A 16 -6.75 0.39 -7.08
N THR A 17 -6.10 0.95 -8.09
CA THR A 17 -5.84 2.39 -8.22
C THR A 17 -6.30 2.95 -9.56
N LYS A 18 -6.82 2.10 -10.44
CA LYS A 18 -7.50 2.41 -11.70
C LYS A 18 -8.40 1.24 -12.08
N VAL A 19 -9.37 1.46 -12.97
CA VAL A 19 -10.37 0.44 -13.34
C VAL A 19 -9.75 -0.86 -13.84
N ASN A 20 -8.63 -0.78 -14.57
CA ASN A 20 -7.92 -1.97 -15.09
C ASN A 20 -7.23 -2.84 -14.02
N HIS A 21 -7.30 -2.45 -12.73
CA HIS A 21 -6.87 -3.28 -11.60
C HIS A 21 -8.01 -4.09 -10.99
N LEU A 22 -9.26 -3.75 -11.31
CA LEU A 22 -10.41 -4.42 -10.73
C LEU A 22 -10.45 -5.88 -11.17
N ASP A 23 -10.76 -6.74 -10.20
CA ASP A 23 -10.92 -8.17 -10.44
C ASP A 23 -12.20 -8.42 -11.27
N LYS A 24 -12.10 -9.25 -12.32
CA LYS A 24 -13.22 -9.50 -13.24
C LYS A 24 -14.40 -10.17 -12.54
N ALA A 25 -14.16 -11.04 -11.57
CA ALA A 25 -15.21 -11.67 -10.81
C ALA A 25 -15.84 -10.68 -9.83
N LEU A 26 -15.09 -9.73 -9.27
CA LEU A 26 -15.70 -8.64 -8.49
C LEU A 26 -16.62 -7.78 -9.36
N ILE A 27 -16.14 -7.36 -10.54
CA ILE A 27 -16.91 -6.53 -11.48
C ILE A 27 -18.24 -7.21 -11.86
N SER A 28 -18.26 -8.53 -12.05
CA SER A 28 -19.49 -9.24 -12.44
C SER A 28 -20.58 -9.22 -11.37
N HIS A 29 -20.26 -8.82 -10.13
CA HIS A 29 -21.23 -8.66 -9.03
C HIS A 29 -21.60 -7.19 -8.76
N CYS A 30 -20.98 -6.23 -9.47
CA CYS A 30 -21.26 -4.81 -9.32
C CYS A 30 -22.41 -4.40 -10.25
N THR A 31 -23.32 -3.56 -9.76
CA THR A 31 -24.36 -2.93 -10.61
C THR A 31 -23.73 -1.96 -11.61
N GLU A 32 -22.71 -1.23 -11.19
CA GLU A 32 -22.03 -0.23 -12.00
C GLU A 32 -20.55 -0.11 -11.60
N VAL A 33 -19.71 0.29 -12.56
CA VAL A 33 -18.30 0.64 -12.36
C VAL A 33 -18.07 2.02 -12.95
N ILE A 34 -17.54 2.93 -12.15
CA ILE A 34 -17.24 4.30 -12.56
C ILE A 34 -15.73 4.39 -12.85
N ASP A 35 -15.36 4.70 -14.10
CA ASP A 35 -13.98 5.01 -14.47
C ASP A 35 -13.72 6.51 -14.38
N ALA A 36 -13.02 6.93 -13.33
CA ALA A 36 -12.57 8.30 -13.12
C ALA A 36 -11.04 8.45 -13.27
N GLY A 37 -10.38 7.47 -13.89
CA GLY A 37 -8.93 7.44 -14.07
C GLY A 37 -8.17 6.92 -12.84
N THR A 38 -6.90 7.33 -12.74
CA THR A 38 -5.97 6.83 -11.70
C THR A 38 -6.11 7.61 -10.40
N CYS A 39 -6.12 6.90 -9.26
CA CYS A 39 -6.09 7.49 -7.92
C CYS A 39 -4.81 8.32 -7.73
N SER A 40 -4.95 9.59 -7.34
CA SER A 40 -3.82 10.52 -7.19
C SER A 40 -2.86 10.14 -6.07
N ALA A 41 -3.37 9.68 -4.92
CA ALA A 41 -2.54 9.29 -3.79
C ALA A 41 -1.97 7.86 -3.89
N GLY A 42 -2.61 6.99 -4.68
CA GLY A 42 -2.20 5.59 -4.93
C GLY A 42 -2.20 4.64 -3.74
N ILE A 43 -2.44 5.10 -2.51
CA ILE A 43 -2.54 4.28 -1.29
C ILE A 43 -3.76 4.69 -0.44
N GLU A 44 -4.17 3.83 0.49
CA GLU A 44 -5.35 4.04 1.32
C GLU A 44 -5.16 5.15 2.37
N SER A 45 -6.29 5.69 2.84
CA SER A 45 -6.33 6.72 3.88
C SER A 45 -5.65 6.33 5.19
N THR A 46 -5.10 7.34 5.87
CA THR A 46 -4.69 7.26 7.27
C THR A 46 -5.93 7.06 8.15
N ILE A 47 -5.85 6.12 9.10
CA ILE A 47 -6.92 5.85 10.07
C ILE A 47 -6.40 6.22 11.45
N ILE A 48 -7.16 7.03 12.17
CA ILE A 48 -6.84 7.50 13.52
C ILE A 48 -8.00 7.13 14.44
N ASP A 49 -7.69 6.51 15.57
CA ASP A 49 -8.61 6.41 16.70
C ASP A 49 -8.45 7.64 17.59
N ALA A 50 -9.43 8.52 17.54
CA ALA A 50 -9.46 9.77 18.30
C ALA A 50 -10.47 9.72 19.47
N ARG A 51 -10.83 8.51 19.95
CA ARG A 51 -11.78 8.37 21.08
C ARG A 51 -11.17 8.76 22.44
N ASN A 52 -9.84 8.77 22.54
CA ASN A 52 -9.09 9.13 23.74
C ASN A 52 -8.29 10.42 23.52
N GLU A 53 -7.87 11.05 24.61
CA GLU A 53 -7.04 12.28 24.63
C GLU A 53 -5.78 12.20 23.76
N ALA A 54 -5.15 11.03 23.68
CA ALA A 54 -4.03 10.77 22.80
C ALA A 54 -4.50 9.98 21.57
N PRO A 55 -4.63 10.60 20.38
CA PRO A 55 -5.10 9.89 19.19
C PRO A 55 -4.08 8.83 18.75
N VAL A 56 -4.59 7.69 18.28
CA VAL A 56 -3.77 6.55 17.85
C VAL A 56 -3.87 6.36 16.35
N ILE A 57 -2.75 6.42 15.61
CA ILE A 57 -2.72 6.02 14.21
C ILE A 57 -2.85 4.50 14.14
N LEU A 58 -3.99 4.04 13.61
CA LEU A 58 -4.33 2.62 13.40
C LEU A 58 -3.82 2.10 12.04
N ARG A 59 -3.73 2.99 11.06
CA ARG A 59 -3.18 2.72 9.72
C ARG A 59 -2.53 3.97 9.17
N THR A 60 -1.28 3.86 8.73
CA THR A 60 -0.56 4.93 8.03
C THR A 60 -1.15 5.14 6.63
N GLY A 61 -1.05 6.35 6.09
CA GLY A 61 -1.57 6.70 4.77
C GLY A 61 -0.99 8.03 4.30
N PRO A 62 -1.62 8.72 3.34
CA PRO A 62 -1.12 9.99 2.80
C PRO A 62 -1.04 11.12 3.82
N ILE A 63 -1.88 11.11 4.85
CA ILE A 63 -1.84 12.10 5.93
C ILE A 63 -0.88 11.59 7.00
N THR A 64 0.24 12.28 7.17
CA THR A 64 1.30 11.88 8.11
C THR A 64 1.03 12.38 9.53
N ASN A 65 1.74 11.84 10.52
CA ASN A 65 1.71 12.36 11.90
C ASN A 65 2.16 13.82 11.97
N LEU A 66 3.10 14.21 11.10
CA LEU A 66 3.54 15.61 10.98
C LEU A 66 2.40 16.50 10.47
N ASP A 67 1.67 16.06 9.44
CA ASP A 67 0.52 16.82 8.92
C ASP A 67 -0.55 17.02 10.00
N ILE A 68 -0.86 15.95 10.74
CA ILE A 68 -1.82 15.99 11.84
C ILE A 68 -1.36 16.98 12.92
N LYS A 69 -0.10 16.90 13.33
CA LYS A 69 0.48 17.80 14.33
C LYS A 69 0.44 19.25 13.87
N THR A 70 0.82 19.54 12.63
CA THR A 70 0.81 20.89 12.08
C THR A 70 -0.59 21.49 12.04
N GLN A 71 -1.62 20.69 11.76
CA GLN A 71 -2.99 21.19 11.62
C GLN A 71 -3.76 21.23 12.95
N THR A 72 -3.45 20.35 13.90
CA THR A 72 -4.28 20.15 15.10
C THR A 72 -3.52 20.38 16.42
N ASN A 73 -2.20 20.56 16.38
CA ASN A 73 -1.30 20.52 17.53
C ASN A 73 -1.33 19.21 18.35
N MET A 74 -2.04 18.18 17.87
CA MET A 74 -2.04 16.86 18.50
C MET A 74 -0.88 16.02 17.99
N HIS A 75 -0.24 15.28 18.89
CA HIS A 75 0.76 14.28 18.52
C HIS A 75 0.15 12.89 18.63
N CYS A 76 0.03 12.19 17.50
CA CYS A 76 -0.53 10.84 17.53
C CYS A 76 0.53 9.82 17.98
N VAL A 77 0.07 8.77 18.65
CA VAL A 77 0.87 7.56 18.89
C VAL A 77 0.55 6.52 17.83
N TYR A 78 1.53 5.70 17.45
CA TYR A 78 1.28 4.59 16.51
C TYR A 78 0.74 3.38 17.27
N SER A 79 -0.27 2.71 16.72
CA SER A 79 -0.74 1.46 17.31
C SER A 79 0.41 0.45 17.33
N LYS A 80 0.66 -0.16 18.48
CA LYS A 80 1.56 -1.32 18.54
C LYS A 80 0.89 -2.45 17.75
N SER A 81 1.61 -3.06 16.81
CA SER A 81 1.19 -4.29 16.15
C SER A 81 0.90 -5.33 17.23
N THR A 82 -0.37 -5.55 17.55
CA THR A 82 -0.77 -6.58 18.51
C THR A 82 -0.94 -7.86 17.71
N GLN A 83 0.14 -8.64 17.59
CA GLN A 83 0.03 -10.04 17.20
C GLN A 83 -1.03 -10.70 18.11
N GLY A 84 -2.15 -11.13 17.52
CA GLY A 84 -3.20 -11.89 18.20
C GLY A 84 -4.49 -11.15 18.58
N ASN A 85 -4.65 -9.84 18.33
CA ASN A 85 -5.94 -9.16 18.51
C ASN A 85 -6.71 -9.04 17.19
N SER A 86 -8.04 -9.16 17.25
CA SER A 86 -8.92 -8.91 16.10
C SER A 86 -8.68 -7.51 15.51
N PRO A 87 -8.61 -7.37 14.18
CA PRO A 87 -8.38 -6.07 13.54
C PRO A 87 -9.51 -5.10 13.88
N ILE A 88 -9.14 -3.91 14.36
CA ILE A 88 -10.07 -2.82 14.70
C ILE A 88 -10.20 -1.79 13.57
N ALA A 89 -9.36 -1.91 12.54
CA ALA A 89 -9.41 -1.12 11.32
C ALA A 89 -9.07 -1.97 10.08
N PRO A 90 -9.58 -1.60 8.88
CA PRO A 90 -9.22 -2.26 7.63
C PRO A 90 -7.72 -2.23 7.35
N GLY A 91 -7.19 -3.31 6.75
CA GLY A 91 -5.78 -3.41 6.37
C GLY A 91 -4.83 -3.79 7.51
N GLN A 92 -5.34 -4.20 8.68
CA GLN A 92 -4.52 -4.64 9.81
C GLN A 92 -4.12 -6.13 9.79
N LEU A 93 -4.60 -6.91 8.80
CA LEU A 93 -4.22 -8.32 8.61
C LEU A 93 -2.74 -8.47 8.30
N GLU A 94 -2.10 -9.52 8.84
CA GLU A 94 -0.66 -9.77 8.66
C GLU A 94 -0.27 -9.91 7.18
N SER A 95 -1.04 -10.70 6.41
CA SER A 95 -0.93 -10.76 4.95
C SER A 95 -2.06 -9.97 4.31
N HIS A 96 -1.71 -8.90 3.61
CA HIS A 96 -2.63 -8.01 2.91
C HIS A 96 -1.88 -7.31 1.79
N TYR A 97 -2.58 -6.80 0.79
CA TYR A 97 -1.98 -6.17 -0.40
C TYR A 97 -1.04 -7.11 -1.18
N ALA A 98 -1.32 -8.41 -1.13
CA ALA A 98 -0.41 -9.40 -1.67
C ALA A 98 -0.64 -9.60 -3.19
N PRO A 99 0.40 -9.46 -4.03
CA PRO A 99 0.39 -9.97 -5.41
C PRO A 99 0.28 -11.50 -5.44
N PHE A 100 0.20 -12.12 -6.62
CA PHE A 100 0.38 -13.57 -6.75
C PHE A 100 1.85 -13.97 -6.54
N ALA A 101 2.78 -13.22 -7.11
CA ALA A 101 4.22 -13.41 -6.86
C ALA A 101 4.58 -13.13 -5.39
N ASN A 102 5.68 -13.72 -4.91
CA ASN A 102 6.24 -13.36 -3.61
C ASN A 102 6.81 -11.93 -3.65
N VAL A 103 6.86 -11.23 -2.52
CA VAL A 103 7.47 -9.90 -2.44
C VAL A 103 8.71 -9.96 -1.55
N ARG A 104 9.81 -9.39 -2.03
CA ARG A 104 11.07 -9.24 -1.30
C ARG A 104 11.43 -7.76 -1.18
N ILE A 105 11.29 -7.22 0.03
CA ILE A 105 11.57 -5.81 0.32
C ILE A 105 13.06 -5.56 0.58
N ASN A 106 13.46 -4.28 0.54
CA ASN A 106 14.83 -3.83 0.81
C ASN A 106 15.89 -4.51 -0.08
N ALA A 107 15.53 -4.81 -1.33
CA ALA A 107 16.39 -5.46 -2.29
C ALA A 107 17.39 -4.47 -2.90
N THR A 108 18.68 -4.73 -2.79
CA THR A 108 19.71 -3.92 -3.47
C THR A 108 20.01 -4.39 -4.90
N ASN A 109 19.51 -5.57 -5.28
CA ASN A 109 19.68 -6.17 -6.61
C ASN A 109 18.56 -7.15 -6.94
N LYS A 110 18.43 -7.44 -8.24
CA LYS A 110 17.54 -8.43 -8.83
C LYS A 110 18.16 -9.84 -8.78
N LYS A 111 17.39 -10.84 -8.35
CA LYS A 111 17.72 -12.26 -8.49
C LYS A 111 17.10 -12.84 -9.76
N LYS A 112 17.58 -14.01 -10.18
CA LYS A 112 17.05 -14.72 -11.36
C LYS A 112 15.55 -14.98 -11.19
N GLY A 113 14.77 -14.58 -12.19
CA GLY A 113 13.31 -14.77 -12.21
C GLY A 113 12.51 -13.72 -11.41
N GLU A 114 13.17 -12.68 -10.89
CA GLU A 114 12.48 -11.56 -10.26
C GLU A 114 12.15 -10.44 -11.25
N ILE A 115 11.16 -9.63 -10.91
CA ILE A 115 11.04 -8.25 -11.41
C ILE A 115 11.49 -7.33 -10.29
N PHE A 116 12.40 -6.40 -10.61
CA PHE A 116 12.97 -5.46 -9.65
C PHE A 116 12.36 -4.07 -9.82
N ILE A 117 11.65 -3.63 -8.78
CA ILE A 117 11.04 -2.31 -8.67
C ILE A 117 12.00 -1.41 -7.86
N GLY A 118 12.52 -0.38 -8.51
CA GLY A 118 13.44 0.60 -7.94
C GLY A 118 12.74 1.79 -7.28
N PHE A 119 13.46 2.43 -6.36
CA PHE A 119 13.19 3.75 -5.84
C PHE A 119 14.42 4.60 -6.13
N ASN A 120 14.39 5.38 -7.20
CA ASN A 120 15.55 6.08 -7.76
C ASN A 120 16.79 5.16 -7.81
N THR A 121 16.61 3.96 -8.36
CA THR A 121 17.61 2.89 -8.33
C THR A 121 18.07 2.56 -9.74
N PRO A 122 19.36 2.72 -10.07
CA PRO A 122 19.88 2.33 -11.37
C PRO A 122 19.65 0.85 -11.67
N ASN A 123 19.37 0.53 -12.93
CA ASN A 123 19.18 -0.84 -13.45
C ASN A 123 18.00 -1.61 -12.82
N ALA A 124 16.98 -0.92 -12.31
CA ALA A 124 15.71 -1.57 -12.00
C ALA A 124 14.91 -1.84 -13.28
N ASP A 125 14.00 -2.84 -13.24
CA ASP A 125 13.13 -3.12 -14.39
C ASP A 125 11.96 -2.12 -14.45
N LEU A 126 11.50 -1.66 -13.28
CA LEU A 126 10.41 -0.72 -13.07
C LEU A 126 10.80 0.27 -11.97
N HIS A 127 10.23 1.47 -11.96
CA HIS A 127 10.62 2.53 -11.03
C HIS A 127 9.40 3.18 -10.37
N LEU A 128 9.33 3.09 -9.03
CA LEU A 128 8.33 3.83 -8.23
C LEU A 128 8.50 5.33 -8.39
N THR A 129 9.73 5.78 -8.50
CA THR A 129 10.10 7.17 -8.77
C THR A 129 11.53 7.17 -9.30
N GLU A 130 11.83 8.07 -10.24
CA GLU A 130 13.20 8.37 -10.67
C GLU A 130 13.80 9.53 -9.89
N SER A 131 12.97 10.38 -9.29
CA SER A 131 13.42 11.57 -8.54
C SER A 131 13.76 11.25 -7.09
N GLY A 132 13.19 10.17 -6.55
CA GLY A 132 13.21 9.88 -5.11
C GLY A 132 12.05 10.56 -4.35
N ASP A 133 11.05 11.08 -5.06
CA ASP A 133 9.84 11.64 -4.44
C ASP A 133 8.96 10.54 -3.86
N LEU A 134 8.72 10.59 -2.55
CA LEU A 134 7.89 9.62 -1.83
C LEU A 134 6.40 9.74 -2.17
N ILE A 135 5.91 10.92 -2.55
CA ILE A 135 4.52 11.12 -2.98
C ILE A 135 4.31 10.43 -4.33
N GLU A 136 5.24 10.61 -5.27
CA GLU A 136 5.23 9.92 -6.56
C GLU A 136 5.28 8.40 -6.36
N ALA A 137 6.18 7.93 -5.48
CA ALA A 137 6.31 6.51 -5.16
C ALA A 137 5.03 5.92 -4.57
N ALA A 138 4.35 6.62 -3.67
CA ALA A 138 3.06 6.20 -3.13
C ALA A 138 1.98 6.13 -4.20
N ALA A 139 1.89 7.14 -5.07
CA ALA A 139 0.93 7.20 -6.17
C ALA A 139 1.06 6.01 -7.14
N LYS A 140 2.29 5.55 -7.38
CA LYS A 140 2.61 4.45 -8.31
C LYS A 140 2.66 3.06 -7.67
N LEU A 141 2.67 2.95 -6.34
CA LEU A 141 2.96 1.71 -5.62
C LEU A 141 2.12 0.53 -6.11
N PHE A 142 0.79 0.59 -5.97
CA PHE A 142 -0.06 -0.52 -6.36
C PHE A 142 -0.11 -0.74 -7.86
N ASP A 143 0.01 0.33 -8.66
CA ASP A 143 0.07 0.20 -10.12
C ASP A 143 1.27 -0.65 -10.55
N LEU A 144 2.45 -0.33 -10.04
CA LEU A 144 3.66 -1.09 -10.38
C LEU A 144 3.65 -2.51 -9.82
N LEU A 145 3.03 -2.73 -8.66
CA LEU A 145 2.83 -4.10 -8.16
C LEU A 145 1.89 -4.89 -9.09
N HIS A 146 0.79 -4.30 -9.57
CA HIS A 146 -0.09 -4.93 -10.56
C HIS A 146 0.63 -5.19 -11.90
N VAL A 147 1.43 -4.24 -12.38
CA VAL A 147 2.22 -4.39 -13.61
C VAL A 147 3.24 -5.51 -13.46
N ALA A 148 4.02 -5.52 -12.37
CA ALA A 148 5.03 -6.53 -12.10
C ALA A 148 4.41 -7.93 -11.95
N ASP A 149 3.29 -8.04 -11.23
CA ASP A 149 2.62 -9.32 -10.99
C ASP A 149 2.04 -9.93 -12.27
N LYS A 150 1.55 -9.08 -13.20
CA LYS A 150 1.08 -9.52 -14.53
C LYS A 150 2.18 -10.12 -15.41
N LEU A 151 3.45 -9.85 -15.12
CA LEU A 151 4.58 -10.47 -15.80
C LEU A 151 4.86 -11.90 -15.31
N ASN A 152 4.07 -12.39 -14.35
CA ASN A 152 4.18 -13.72 -13.72
C ASN A 152 5.62 -14.05 -13.23
N PRO A 153 6.29 -13.15 -12.46
CA PRO A 153 7.61 -13.45 -11.95
C PRO A 153 7.56 -14.48 -10.82
N ILE A 154 8.72 -15.07 -10.50
CA ILE A 154 8.87 -15.91 -9.31
C ILE A 154 8.69 -15.05 -8.04
N SER A 155 9.21 -13.82 -8.08
CA SER A 155 9.14 -12.86 -6.97
C SER A 155 9.30 -11.43 -7.49
N ILE A 156 8.73 -10.47 -6.77
CA ILE A 156 8.89 -9.04 -6.99
C ILE A 156 9.86 -8.52 -5.94
N ALA A 157 11.02 -8.07 -6.38
CA ALA A 157 11.99 -7.40 -5.52
C ALA A 157 11.71 -5.90 -5.50
N VAL A 158 11.69 -5.28 -4.31
CA VAL A 158 11.48 -3.84 -4.17
C VAL A 158 12.67 -3.22 -3.46
N ALA A 159 13.22 -2.15 -4.03
CA ALA A 159 14.34 -1.40 -3.47
C ALA A 159 14.02 -0.82 -2.08
N PRO A 160 15.03 -0.51 -1.26
CA PRO A 160 14.81 0.19 0.00
C PRO A 160 14.14 1.56 -0.23
N ILE A 161 13.14 1.87 0.60
CA ILE A 161 12.41 3.14 0.55
C ILE A 161 12.58 3.86 1.89
N PRO A 162 12.94 5.16 1.90
CA PRO A 162 13.07 5.93 3.14
C PRO A 162 11.82 5.82 4.02
N ASN A 163 12.00 5.42 5.29
CA ASN A 163 10.91 5.23 6.24
C ASN A 163 10.57 6.55 6.98
N ILE A 164 10.22 7.57 6.21
CA ILE A 164 9.86 8.91 6.70
C ILE A 164 8.60 9.41 6.00
N GLY A 165 7.75 10.17 6.70
CA GLY A 165 6.54 10.75 6.12
C GLY A 165 5.66 9.67 5.47
N ILE A 166 5.22 9.89 4.22
CA ILE A 166 4.42 8.91 3.47
C ILE A 166 5.19 7.60 3.17
N GLY A 167 6.52 7.61 3.25
CA GLY A 167 7.35 6.41 3.13
C GLY A 167 7.07 5.37 4.23
N GLU A 168 6.60 5.79 5.41
CA GLU A 168 6.11 4.87 6.45
C GLU A 168 4.90 4.06 5.97
N ALA A 169 3.99 4.70 5.23
CA ALA A 169 2.84 4.03 4.66
C ALA A 169 3.25 3.06 3.55
N ILE A 170 4.15 3.47 2.66
CA ILE A 170 4.67 2.61 1.58
C ILE A 170 5.31 1.34 2.15
N ASN A 171 6.24 1.50 3.11
CA ASN A 171 6.93 0.37 3.72
C ASN A 171 5.98 -0.56 4.47
N GLU A 172 4.94 -0.02 5.12
CA GLU A 172 3.93 -0.82 5.80
C GLU A 172 3.13 -1.70 4.83
N ARG A 173 2.74 -1.16 3.66
CA ARG A 173 2.08 -1.94 2.60
C ARG A 173 2.98 -3.04 2.06
N LEU A 174 4.25 -2.70 1.78
CA LEU A 174 5.24 -3.64 1.27
C LEU A 174 5.55 -4.75 2.26
N ALA A 175 5.63 -4.44 3.56
CA ALA A 175 5.82 -5.43 4.61
C ALA A 175 4.67 -6.44 4.68
N ARG A 176 3.42 -5.97 4.57
CA ARG A 176 2.24 -6.86 4.50
C ARG A 176 2.18 -7.68 3.23
N ALA A 177 2.56 -7.08 2.09
CA ALA A 177 2.64 -7.79 0.81
C ALA A 177 3.71 -8.90 0.81
N ALA A 178 4.78 -8.71 1.59
CA ALA A 178 5.88 -9.67 1.77
C ALA A 178 5.64 -10.68 2.90
N ALA A 179 4.60 -10.52 3.72
CA ALA A 179 4.31 -11.43 4.81
C ALA A 179 3.92 -12.83 4.29
N PRO A 180 4.27 -13.92 5.00
CA PRO A 180 3.90 -15.28 4.61
C PRO A 180 2.39 -15.42 4.38
N ARG A 181 2.03 -16.22 3.38
CA ARG A 181 0.64 -16.61 3.14
C ARG A 181 0.41 -17.96 3.80
N ASN A 182 -0.55 -18.03 4.72
CA ASN A 182 -1.05 -19.29 5.26
C ASN A 182 -2.07 -19.90 4.31
#